data_AF-A0A1A9T4J6-F1
#
_entry.id   AF-A0A1A9T4J6-F1
#
_cell.length_a   1.000
_cell.length_b   1.000
_cell.length_c   1.000
_cell.angle_alpha   90.00
_cell.angle_beta   90.00
_cell.angle_gamma   90.00
#
_symmetry.space_group_name_H-M   'P 1'
#
loop_
_entity.id
_entity.type
_entity.pdbx_description
1 polymer ?
#
loop_
_entity_poly.entity_id
_entity_poly.type
_entity_poly.pdbx_seq_one_letter_code
_entity_poly.pdbx_strand_id
1 'polypeptide(L)'
;MVDLDGQAIPVSVPKKLAALVAYWDDERGIGNSLIVTTKEGFAFDPNEKEHVRGFDTVKEAITDLHDVVPCTCAECLKPQGSNT
;
A
#
# COMPACT_ATOMS: atom_id res chain seq x y z
N MET A 1 7.26 -3.88 20.70
CA MET A 1 7.78 -4.35 19.40
C MET A 1 6.55 -4.43 18.54
N VAL A 2 6.34 -3.45 17.66
CA VAL A 2 5.21 -3.47 16.73
C VAL A 2 5.70 -4.36 15.59
N ASP A 3 5.05 -5.51 15.38
CA ASP A 3 5.34 -6.33 14.20
C ASP A 3 5.04 -5.46 12.98
N LEU A 4 6.09 -5.05 12.26
CA LEU A 4 5.98 -4.32 10.99
C LEU A 4 5.62 -5.26 9.82
N ASP A 5 5.41 -6.54 10.14
CA ASP A 5 4.94 -7.56 9.23
C ASP A 5 3.42 -7.38 9.10
N GLY A 6 3.01 -6.51 8.17
CA GLY A 6 1.60 -6.16 7.95
C GLY A 6 0.64 -7.36 7.98
N GLN A 7 -0.59 -7.10 8.38
CA GLN A 7 -1.65 -8.10 8.52
C GLN A 7 -2.04 -8.73 7.17
N ALA A 8 -2.69 -9.89 7.23
CA ALA A 8 -3.18 -10.58 6.03
C ALA A 8 -4.22 -9.73 5.29
N ILE A 9 -4.02 -9.57 3.97
CA ILE A 9 -5.00 -8.87 3.11
C ILE A 9 -6.32 -9.67 3.08
N PRO A 10 -7.48 -9.03 3.36
CA PRO A 10 -8.77 -9.70 3.34
C PRO A 10 -9.09 -10.36 2.00
N VAL A 11 -9.75 -11.53 2.03
CA VAL A 11 -10.16 -12.26 0.81
C VAL A 11 -11.14 -11.51 -0.08
N SER A 12 -11.78 -10.46 0.45
CA SER A 12 -12.65 -9.55 -0.30
C SER A 12 -11.87 -8.63 -1.24
N VAL A 13 -10.56 -8.43 -1.03
CA VAL A 13 -9.71 -7.65 -1.93
C VAL A 13 -9.39 -8.49 -3.17
N PRO A 14 -9.69 -8.01 -4.40
CA PRO A 14 -9.36 -8.74 -5.61
C PRO A 14 -7.86 -9.04 -5.71
N LYS A 15 -7.50 -10.27 -6.09
CA LYS A 15 -6.09 -10.73 -6.16
C LYS A 15 -5.18 -9.79 -6.98
N LYS A 16 -5.70 -9.18 -8.04
CA LYS A 16 -4.96 -8.21 -8.87
C LYS A 16 -4.57 -6.96 -8.09
N LEU A 17 -5.46 -6.45 -7.24
CA LEU A 17 -5.20 -5.28 -6.40
C LEU A 17 -4.30 -5.66 -5.22
N ALA A 18 -4.52 -6.82 -4.61
CA ALA A 18 -3.64 -7.33 -3.55
C ALA A 18 -2.18 -7.48 -4.02
N ALA A 19 -1.96 -7.76 -5.31
CA ALA A 19 -0.62 -7.82 -5.89
C ALA A 19 0.10 -6.45 -5.94
N LEU A 20 -0.60 -5.32 -5.76
CA LEU A 20 -0.05 -3.97 -5.69
C LEU A 20 0.28 -3.53 -4.25
N VAL A 21 -0.12 -4.31 -3.24
CA VAL A 21 0.08 -3.97 -1.82
C VAL A 21 1.37 -4.62 -1.31
N ALA A 22 2.19 -3.82 -0.63
CA ALA A 22 3.34 -4.29 0.15
C ALA A 22 2.94 -4.58 1.60
N TYR A 23 2.19 -3.67 2.22
CA TYR A 23 1.73 -3.81 3.61
C TYR A 23 0.27 -3.42 3.73
N TRP A 24 -0.45 -4.19 4.53
CA TRP A 24 -1.85 -3.97 4.88
C TRP A 24 -1.98 -4.02 6.39
N ASP A 25 -2.26 -2.90 7.04
CA ASP A 25 -2.32 -2.84 8.49
C ASP A 25 -3.66 -2.29 8.97
N ASP A 26 -4.50 -3.18 9.51
CA ASP A 26 -5.83 -2.82 9.99
C ASP A 26 -5.78 -2.46 11.48
N GLU A 27 -5.45 -1.21 11.78
CA GLU A 27 -5.37 -0.70 13.14
C GLU A 27 -6.70 -0.11 13.65
N ARG A 28 -7.79 -0.24 12.87
CA ARG A 28 -9.10 0.34 13.24
C ARG A 28 -9.65 -0.23 14.54
N GLY A 29 -9.28 -1.46 14.90
CA GLY A 29 -9.67 -2.10 16.16
C GLY A 29 -9.13 -1.40 17.41
N ILE A 30 -8.12 -0.54 17.27
CA ILE A 30 -7.55 0.28 18.37
C ILE A 30 -7.85 1.78 18.21
N GLY A 31 -8.76 2.14 17.31
CA GLY A 31 -9.18 3.54 17.09
C GLY A 31 -8.36 4.33 16.06
N ASN A 32 -7.50 3.65 15.29
CA ASN A 32 -6.75 4.25 14.17
C ASN A 32 -7.45 3.97 12.82
N SER A 33 -6.69 3.99 11.72
CA SER A 33 -7.16 3.72 10.36
C SER A 33 -6.64 2.38 9.83
N LEU A 34 -7.18 1.93 8.70
CA LEU A 34 -6.56 0.91 7.86
C LEU A 34 -5.46 1.58 7.04
N ILE A 35 -4.21 1.18 7.23
CA ILE A 35 -3.05 1.73 6.53
C ILE A 35 -2.66 0.76 5.41
N VAL A 36 -2.65 1.23 4.17
CA VAL A 36 -2.22 0.45 3.01
C VAL A 36 -0.97 1.07 2.42
N THR A 37 0.08 0.26 2.30
CA THR A 37 1.32 0.62 1.61
C THR A 37 1.39 -0.11 0.28
N THR A 38 1.57 0.64 -0.80
CA THR A 38 1.78 0.10 -2.14
C THR A 38 3.18 -0.51 -2.28
N LYS A 39 3.33 -1.46 -3.22
CA LYS A 39 4.64 -1.96 -3.62
C LYS A 39 5.48 -0.85 -4.23
N GLU A 40 6.79 -1.00 -4.08
CA GLU A 40 7.76 -0.13 -4.74
C GLU A 40 7.47 -0.05 -6.23
N GLY A 41 7.60 1.16 -6.78
CA GLY A 41 7.24 1.43 -8.17
C GLY A 41 5.77 1.79 -8.38
N PHE A 42 4.93 1.82 -7.35
CA PHE A 42 3.51 2.22 -7.44
C PHE A 42 3.18 3.31 -6.42
N ALA A 43 2.16 4.12 -6.68
CA ALA A 43 1.64 5.13 -5.75
C ALA A 43 0.14 5.35 -5.96
N PHE A 44 -0.55 5.80 -4.91
CA PHE A 44 -1.93 6.30 -5.00
C PHE A 44 -2.00 7.63 -5.75
N ASP A 45 -1.01 8.50 -5.51
CA ASP A 45 -0.78 9.70 -6.30
C ASP A 45 0.71 9.78 -6.69
N PRO A 46 1.08 9.65 -7.97
CA PRO A 46 2.47 9.70 -8.41
C PRO A 46 3.07 11.12 -8.36
N ASN A 47 2.25 12.17 -8.42
CA ASN A 47 2.70 13.56 -8.30
C ASN A 47 3.09 13.88 -6.85
N GLU A 48 2.31 13.37 -5.90
CA GLU A 48 2.58 13.52 -4.47
C GLU A 48 3.51 12.45 -3.92
N LYS A 49 3.80 11.40 -4.70
CA LYS A 49 4.61 10.23 -4.30
C LYS A 49 3.98 9.54 -3.09
N GLU A 50 2.66 9.45 -3.10
CA GLU A 50 1.89 8.89 -1.98
C GLU A 50 1.89 7.37 -2.08
N HIS A 51 2.84 6.74 -1.41
CA HIS A 51 2.99 5.28 -1.37
C HIS A 51 2.18 4.62 -0.26
N VAL A 52 1.76 5.40 0.74
CA VAL A 52 1.04 4.96 1.94
C VAL A 52 -0.21 5.81 2.08
N ARG A 53 -1.38 5.18 2.27
CA ARG A 53 -2.64 5.88 2.50
C ARG A 53 -3.45 5.20 3.60
N GLY A 54 -4.10 6.02 4.43
CA GLY A 54 -5.02 5.59 5.48
C GLY A 54 -6.47 5.57 4.98
N PHE A 55 -7.25 4.60 5.46
CA PHE A 55 -8.65 4.38 5.08
C PHE A 55 -9.51 4.05 6.29
N ASP A 56 -10.78 4.41 6.25
CA ASP A 56 -11.74 4.04 7.30
C ASP A 56 -12.39 2.68 7.00
N THR A 57 -12.47 2.32 5.71
CA THR A 57 -13.05 1.06 5.27
C THR A 57 -12.21 0.31 4.24
N VAL A 58 -12.33 -1.02 4.25
CA VAL A 58 -11.77 -1.90 3.20
C VAL A 58 -12.32 -1.52 1.82
N LYS A 59 -13.55 -1.03 1.75
CA LYS A 59 -14.20 -0.64 0.49
C LYS A 59 -13.54 0.59 -0.12
N GLU A 60 -13.20 1.59 0.68
CA GLU A 60 -12.46 2.78 0.23
C GLU A 60 -11.06 2.37 -0.24
N ALA A 61 -10.35 1.54 0.55
CA ALA A 61 -9.05 1.02 0.15
C ALA A 61 -9.10 0.29 -1.21
N ILE A 62 -10.12 -0.54 -1.46
CA ILE A 62 -10.32 -1.21 -2.76
C ILE A 62 -10.56 -0.19 -3.87
N THR A 63 -11.36 0.85 -3.60
CA THR A 63 -11.67 1.89 -4.58
C THR A 63 -10.40 2.60 -5.01
N ASP A 64 -9.59 3.07 -4.05
CA ASP A 64 -8.35 3.78 -4.36
C ASP A 64 -7.26 2.88 -4.93
N LEU A 65 -7.23 1.59 -4.56
CA LEU A 65 -6.32 0.62 -5.18
C LEU A 65 -6.58 0.43 -6.69
N HIS A 66 -7.77 0.72 -7.20
CA HIS A 66 -8.02 0.71 -8.65
C HIS A 66 -7.32 1.87 -9.37
N ASP A 67 -7.05 2.97 -8.68
CA ASP A 67 -6.44 4.17 -9.23
C ASP A 67 -4.91 4.22 -9.00
N VAL A 68 -4.35 3.20 -8.33
CA VAL A 68 -2.91 3.07 -8.16
C VAL A 68 -2.21 2.92 -9.51
N VAL A 69 -1.20 3.76 -9.72
CA VAL A 69 -0.43 3.83 -10.96
C VAL A 69 1.07 3.68 -10.69
N PRO A 70 1.87 3.35 -11.71
CA PRO A 70 3.32 3.36 -11.59
C PRO A 70 3.85 4.71 -11.11
N CYS A 71 4.75 4.69 -10.13
CA CYS A 71 5.42 5.88 -9.61
C CYS A 71 6.75 6.09 -10.30
N THR A 72 7.05 7.35 -10.65
CA THR A 72 8.28 7.76 -11.32
C THR A 72 9.21 8.56 -10.39
N CYS A 73 9.02 8.46 -9.07
CA CYS A 73 9.88 9.13 -8.11
C CYS A 73 11.30 8.53 -8.12
N ALA A 74 12.29 9.32 -7.72
CA ALA A 74 13.69 8.90 -7.74
C ALA A 74 13.94 7.61 -6.94
N GLU A 75 13.23 7.41 -5.82
CA GLU A 75 13.33 6.20 -5.00
C GLU A 75 12.80 4.97 -5.75
N CYS A 76 11.63 5.09 -6.39
CA CYS A 76 11.04 4.00 -7.19
C CYS A 76 11.83 3.67 -8.46
N LEU A 77 12.59 4.64 -9.00
CA LEU A 77 13.44 4.46 -10.17
C LEU A 77 14.82 3.89 -9.83
N LYS A 78 15.20 3.80 -8.55
CA LYS A 78 16.46 3.17 -8.17
C LYS A 78 16.43 1.70 -8.61
N PRO A 79 17.49 1.22 -9.28
CA PRO A 79 17.58 -0.19 -9.62
C PRO A 79 17.59 -1.01 -8.33
N GLN A 80 16.59 -1.88 -8.18
CA GLN A 80 16.46 -2.79 -7.05
C GLN A 80 17.56 -3.85 -7.14
N GLY A 81 18.71 -3.57 -6.52
CA GLY A 81 19.87 -4.46 -6.53
C GLY A 81 21.21 -3.74 -6.34
N SER A 82 21.56 -3.44 -5.09
CA SER A 82 22.95 -3.42 -4.62
C SER A 82 22.95 -3.86 -3.16
N ASN A 83 22.81 -5.17 -2.97
CA ASN A 83 23.09 -5.81 -1.69
C ASN A 83 24.61 -5.65 -1.47
N THR A 84 25.01 -4.72 -0.60
CA THR A 84 26.38 -4.58 -0.11
C THR A 84 26.37 -4.62 1.40
#